data_AF-A0AAV0XFT0-F1
#
_entry.id   AF-A0AAV0XFT0-F1
#
_cell.length_a   1.000
_cell.length_b   1.000
_cell.length_c   1.000
_cell.angle_alpha   90.00
_cell.angle_beta   90.00
_cell.angle_gamma   90.00
#
_symmetry.space_group_name_H-M   'P 1'
#
loop_
_entity.id
_entity.type
_entity.pdbx_description
1 polymer ?
#
loop_
_entity_poly.entity_id
_entity_poly.type
_entity_poly.pdbx_seq_one_letter_code
_entity_poly.pdbx_strand_id
1 'polypeptide(L)'
;MEEAVLCGSPFKLRELFAIMLIFCQLSDALSLWEKYKDSLSEDIRHRVELDIQPENVNSIINEVYNKCLVTLEDTVLSLGGTSLQHYGLPQPSRCEAVLQNKDYLREINYDSNILAQYIMNIY
;
A
#
# COMPACT_ATOMS: atom_id res chain seq x y z
N MET A 1 4.18 -16.49 -13.49
CA MET A 1 4.44 -15.34 -12.59
C MET A 1 5.82 -14.75 -12.85
N GLU A 2 6.87 -15.57 -13.00
CA GLU A 2 8.23 -15.11 -13.35
C GLU A 2 8.29 -14.24 -14.63
N GLU A 3 7.60 -14.60 -15.72
CA GLU A 3 7.57 -13.78 -16.93
C GLU A 3 6.82 -12.44 -16.76
N ALA A 4 5.84 -12.38 -15.84
CA ALA A 4 5.12 -11.14 -15.53
C ALA A 4 5.96 -10.19 -14.66
N VAL A 5 6.91 -10.72 -13.87
CA VAL A 5 7.88 -9.92 -13.11
C VAL A 5 8.86 -9.20 -14.03
N LEU A 6 9.20 -9.80 -15.18
CA LEU A 6 10.12 -9.23 -16.16
C LEU A 6 9.50 -8.18 -17.09
N CYS A 7 8.16 -8.13 -17.20
CA CYS A 7 7.45 -7.31 -18.21
C CYS A 7 6.33 -6.40 -17.62
N GLY A 8 5.86 -6.68 -16.40
CA GLY A 8 4.71 -6.02 -15.80
C GLY A 8 5.07 -4.96 -14.78
N SER A 9 4.33 -3.84 -14.77
CA SER A 9 4.25 -2.96 -13.60
C SER A 9 3.84 -3.79 -12.37
N PRO A 10 4.40 -3.55 -11.16
CA PRO A 10 3.97 -4.19 -9.91
C PRO A 10 2.45 -4.15 -9.67
N PHE A 11 1.75 -3.17 -10.27
CA PHE A 11 0.29 -3.13 -10.32
C PHE A 11 -0.32 -4.32 -11.07
N LYS A 12 0.14 -4.62 -12.29
CA LYS A 12 -0.34 -5.76 -13.10
C LYS A 12 0.00 -7.11 -12.45
N LEU A 13 1.12 -7.17 -11.74
CA LEU A 13 1.48 -8.35 -10.93
C LEU A 13 0.46 -8.59 -9.82
N ARG A 14 0.03 -7.54 -9.12
CA ARG A 14 -1.04 -7.62 -8.10
C ARG A 14 -2.38 -8.02 -8.69
N GLU A 15 -2.75 -7.50 -9.86
CA GLU A 15 -3.96 -7.95 -10.58
C GLU A 15 -3.89 -9.44 -10.93
N LEU A 16 -2.76 -9.89 -11.50
CA LEU A 16 -2.57 -11.31 -11.81
C LEU A 16 -2.66 -12.17 -10.56
N PHE A 17 -2.03 -11.75 -9.46
CA PHE A 17 -2.10 -12.44 -8.18
C PHE A 17 -3.54 -12.53 -7.67
N ALA A 18 -4.31 -11.44 -7.72
CA ALA A 18 -5.72 -11.41 -7.33
C ALA A 18 -6.59 -12.36 -8.17
N ILE A 19 -6.38 -12.39 -9.50
CA ILE A 19 -7.05 -13.35 -10.39
C ILE A 19 -6.70 -14.78 -9.98
N MET A 20 -5.42 -15.07 -9.69
CA MET A 20 -5.02 -16.41 -9.25
C MET A 20 -5.65 -16.80 -7.91
N LEU A 21 -5.78 -15.86 -6.95
CA LEU A 21 -6.48 -16.12 -5.69
C LEU A 21 -7.94 -16.53 -5.91
N ILE A 22 -8.65 -15.79 -6.76
CA ILE A 22 -10.09 -15.99 -6.99
C ILE A 22 -10.36 -17.26 -7.81
N PHE A 23 -9.60 -17.47 -8.89
CA PHE A 23 -9.94 -18.49 -9.90
C PHE A 23 -9.11 -19.76 -9.80
N CYS A 24 -7.91 -19.73 -9.23
CA CYS A 24 -6.98 -20.87 -9.29
C CYS A 24 -6.98 -21.76 -8.05
N GLN A 25 -7.85 -21.52 -7.05
CA GLN A 25 -7.91 -22.29 -5.79
C GLN A 25 -6.52 -22.63 -5.25
N LEU A 26 -5.69 -21.60 -5.04
CA LEU A 26 -4.31 -21.78 -4.62
C LEU A 26 -4.26 -22.53 -3.28
N SER A 27 -3.70 -23.74 -3.30
CA SER A 27 -3.56 -24.57 -2.08
C SER A 27 -2.69 -23.93 -1.01
N ASP A 28 -1.79 -23.02 -1.41
CA ASP A 28 -0.89 -22.30 -0.51
C ASP A 28 -0.62 -20.87 -1.03
N ALA A 29 -1.64 -20.00 -0.90
CA ALA A 29 -1.51 -18.60 -1.26
C ALA A 29 -0.49 -17.85 -0.39
N LEU A 30 -0.29 -18.28 0.86
CA LEU A 30 0.64 -17.66 1.80
C LEU A 30 2.08 -17.84 1.35
N SER A 31 2.48 -19.06 0.95
CA SER A 31 3.83 -19.29 0.41
C SER A 31 4.07 -18.52 -0.88
N LEU A 32 3.04 -18.37 -1.73
CA LEU A 32 3.15 -17.58 -2.95
C LEU A 32 3.33 -16.09 -2.64
N TRP A 33 2.57 -15.57 -1.67
CA TRP A 33 2.74 -14.21 -1.16
C TRP A 33 4.15 -13.99 -0.62
N GLU A 34 4.64 -14.85 0.27
CA GLU A 34 5.98 -14.73 0.85
C GLU A 34 7.09 -14.73 -0.22
N LYS A 35 6.91 -15.51 -1.30
CA LYS A 35 7.85 -15.57 -2.43
C LYS A 35 7.85 -14.29 -3.27
N TYR A 36 6.71 -13.62 -3.44
CA TYR A 36 6.55 -12.54 -4.41
C TYR A 36 6.21 -11.17 -3.79
N LYS A 37 6.05 -11.05 -2.48
CA LYS A 37 5.69 -9.80 -1.78
C LYS A 37 6.61 -8.62 -2.09
N ASP A 38 7.91 -8.88 -2.28
CA ASP A 38 8.89 -7.84 -2.63
C ASP A 38 8.64 -7.29 -4.03
N SER A 39 8.34 -8.16 -5.00
CA SER A 39 8.01 -7.76 -6.37
C SER A 39 6.63 -7.11 -6.48
N LEU A 40 5.66 -7.57 -5.66
CA LEU A 40 4.30 -7.01 -5.62
C LEU A 40 4.27 -5.60 -5.01
N SER A 41 5.23 -5.30 -4.13
CA SER A 41 5.30 -4.04 -3.37
C SER A 41 6.41 -3.10 -3.81
N GLU A 42 7.14 -3.42 -4.89
CA GLU A 42 8.29 -2.64 -5.37
C GLU A 42 7.94 -1.16 -5.62
N ASP A 43 6.81 -0.91 -6.31
CA ASP A 43 6.35 0.46 -6.60
C ASP A 43 5.91 1.20 -5.34
N ILE A 44 5.33 0.48 -4.37
CA ILE A 44 4.94 1.03 -3.07
C ILE A 44 6.19 1.40 -2.27
N ARG A 45 7.21 0.53 -2.26
CA ARG A 45 8.48 0.80 -1.58
C ARG A 45 9.11 2.09 -2.08
N HIS A 46 9.17 2.25 -3.41
CA HIS A 46 9.72 3.46 -4.02
C HIS A 46 8.92 4.72 -3.65
N ARG A 47 7.58 4.64 -3.50
CA ARG A 47 6.78 5.79 -3.04
C ARG A 47 7.03 6.12 -1.57
N VAL A 48 7.11 5.10 -0.72
CA VAL A 48 7.33 5.27 0.72
C VAL A 48 8.72 5.85 1.01
N GLU A 49 9.74 5.43 0.27
CA GLU A 49 11.10 6.00 0.34
C GLU A 49 11.15 7.49 -0.02
N LEU A 50 10.25 7.96 -0.88
CA LEU A 50 10.17 9.38 -1.27
C LEU A 50 9.36 10.23 -0.26
N ASP A 51 8.38 9.64 0.44
CA ASP A 51 7.42 10.36 1.29
C ASP A 51 7.74 10.34 2.79
N ILE A 52 8.64 9.46 3.25
CA ILE A 52 8.95 9.26 4.67
C ILE A 52 10.43 9.54 4.94
N GLN A 53 10.73 10.48 5.85
CA GLN A 53 12.07 10.51 6.46
C GLN A 53 12.21 9.26 7.34
N PRO A 54 13.20 8.39 7.10
CA PRO A 54 13.22 7.08 7.72
C PRO A 54 13.51 7.16 9.22
N GLU A 55 12.47 6.92 10.02
CA GLU A 55 12.57 6.85 11.48
C GLU A 55 13.05 5.44 11.91
N ASN A 56 12.64 4.41 11.16
CA ASN A 56 13.08 3.02 11.31
C ASN A 56 12.80 2.19 10.04
N VAL A 57 13.80 1.45 9.54
CA VAL A 57 13.70 0.59 8.34
C VAL A 57 12.64 -0.51 8.48
N ASN A 58 12.52 -1.13 9.66
CA ASN A 58 11.55 -2.19 9.88
C ASN A 58 10.11 -1.66 9.84
N SER A 59 9.89 -0.43 10.31
CA SER A 59 8.58 0.23 10.26
C SER A 59 8.18 0.49 8.80
N ILE A 60 9.12 0.96 7.97
CA ILE A 60 8.92 1.20 6.54
C ILE A 60 8.55 -0.09 5.81
N ILE A 61 9.29 -1.18 6.05
CA ILE A 61 9.04 -2.46 5.38
C ILE A 61 7.65 -3.00 5.73
N ASN A 62 7.27 -2.96 7.01
CA ASN A 62 5.94 -3.38 7.45
C ASN A 62 4.84 -2.55 6.79
N GLU A 63 5.04 -1.24 6.69
CA GLU A 63 4.11 -0.31 6.06
C GLU A 63 3.94 -0.59 4.56
N VAL A 64 5.06 -0.87 3.87
CA VAL A 64 5.07 -1.22 2.45
C VAL A 64 4.26 -2.50 2.19
N TYR A 65 4.50 -3.55 2.97
CA TYR A 65 3.73 -4.79 2.83
C TYR A 65 2.27 -4.62 3.19
N ASN A 66 1.96 -3.84 4.24
CA ASN A 66 0.58 -3.55 4.61
C ASN A 66 -0.17 -2.81 3.49
N LYS A 67 0.41 -1.75 2.92
CA LYS A 67 -0.15 -1.03 1.77
C LYS A 67 -0.34 -1.93 0.55
N CYS A 68 0.58 -2.86 0.33
CA CYS A 68 0.47 -3.85 -0.74
C CYS A 68 -0.72 -4.79 -0.51
N LEU A 69 -0.89 -5.30 0.72
CA LEU A 69 -2.02 -6.15 1.09
C LEU A 69 -3.37 -5.40 0.97
N VAL A 70 -3.43 -4.12 1.36
CA VAL A 70 -4.64 -3.29 1.18
C VAL A 70 -5.01 -3.20 -0.30
N THR A 71 -4.04 -2.86 -1.16
CA THR A 71 -4.31 -2.73 -2.60
C THR A 71 -4.70 -4.07 -3.22
N LEU A 72 -4.08 -5.16 -2.75
CA LEU A 72 -4.41 -6.51 -3.20
C LEU A 72 -5.83 -6.89 -2.79
N GLU A 73 -6.22 -6.62 -1.54
CA GLU A 73 -7.58 -6.88 -1.06
C GLU A 73 -8.63 -6.08 -1.85
N ASP A 74 -8.38 -4.80 -2.10
CA ASP A 74 -9.27 -3.97 -2.91
C ASP A 74 -9.42 -4.52 -4.33
N THR A 75 -8.33 -5.01 -4.92
CA THR A 75 -8.34 -5.65 -6.24
C THR A 75 -9.17 -6.95 -6.20
N VAL A 76 -8.94 -7.81 -5.21
CA VAL A 76 -9.71 -9.06 -5.03
C VAL A 76 -11.21 -8.77 -4.87
N LEU A 77 -11.57 -7.80 -4.03
CA LEU A 77 -12.97 -7.41 -3.81
C LEU A 77 -13.61 -6.85 -5.09
N SER A 78 -12.89 -6.00 -5.85
CA SER A 78 -13.39 -5.45 -7.12
C SER A 78 -13.64 -6.53 -8.19
N LEU A 79 -12.89 -7.63 -8.15
CA LEU A 79 -13.06 -8.78 -9.03
C LEU A 79 -14.15 -9.75 -8.55
N GLY A 80 -14.86 -9.43 -7.46
CA GLY A 80 -15.92 -10.25 -6.88
C GLY A 80 -15.44 -11.36 -5.93
N GLY A 81 -14.19 -11.27 -5.46
CA GLY A 81 -13.64 -12.15 -4.44
C GLY A 81 -14.10 -11.80 -3.01
N THR A 82 -13.45 -12.42 -2.02
CA THR A 82 -13.72 -12.22 -0.59
C THR A 82 -12.50 -11.65 0.14
N SER A 83 -12.51 -11.61 1.48
CA SER A 83 -11.37 -11.10 2.24
C SER A 83 -10.12 -11.95 2.04
N LEU A 84 -8.93 -11.34 2.17
CA LEU A 84 -7.67 -12.05 2.04
C LEU A 84 -7.52 -13.22 3.03
N GLN A 85 -8.17 -13.12 4.20
CA GLN A 85 -8.21 -14.18 5.19
C GLN A 85 -8.83 -15.48 4.64
N HIS A 86 -9.83 -15.39 3.76
CA HIS A 86 -10.45 -16.56 3.15
C HIS A 86 -9.46 -17.37 2.31
N TYR A 87 -8.45 -16.69 1.74
CA TYR A 87 -7.39 -17.29 0.96
C TYR A 87 -6.16 -17.66 1.81
N GLY A 88 -6.22 -17.51 3.14
CA GLY A 88 -5.11 -17.83 4.05
C GLY A 88 -4.01 -16.75 4.10
N LEU A 89 -4.30 -15.54 3.62
CA LEU A 89 -3.37 -14.41 3.65
C LEU A 89 -3.57 -13.54 4.91
N PRO A 90 -2.51 -12.82 5.34
CA PRO A 90 -2.63 -11.87 6.44
C PRO A 90 -3.63 -10.76 6.12
N GLN A 91 -4.49 -10.43 7.08
CA GLN A 91 -5.46 -9.37 6.93
C GLN A 91 -4.75 -8.00 6.96
N PRO A 92 -4.98 -7.13 5.97
CA PRO A 92 -4.38 -5.80 5.97
C PRO A 92 -4.94 -4.95 7.10
N SER A 93 -4.06 -4.21 7.77
CA SER A 93 -4.48 -3.19 8.73
C SER A 93 -4.84 -1.92 7.98
N ARG A 94 -6.14 -1.67 7.83
CA ARG A 94 -6.68 -0.42 7.30
C ARG A 94 -6.65 0.66 8.40
N CYS A 95 -5.47 0.95 8.92
CA CYS A 95 -5.31 2.12 9.79
C CYS A 95 -5.64 3.37 8.98
N GLU A 96 -6.78 4.00 9.29
CA GLU A 96 -7.33 5.17 8.60
C GLU A 96 -6.36 6.35 8.57
N ALA A 97 -5.44 6.42 9.54
CA ALA A 97 -4.36 7.42 9.62
C ALA A 97 -3.36 7.34 8.44
N VAL A 98 -3.23 6.18 7.79
CA VAL A 98 -2.28 5.95 6.68
C VAL A 98 -2.88 6.28 5.31
N LEU A 99 -4.22 6.30 5.23
CA LEU A 99 -4.99 6.74 4.06
C LEU A 99 -5.31 8.24 4.10
N GLN A 100 -4.95 8.94 5.17
CA GLN A 100 -4.83 10.39 5.11
C GLN A 100 -3.71 10.72 4.11
N ASN A 101 -4.16 10.96 2.89
CA ASN A 101 -3.43 11.54 1.78
C ASN A 101 -2.45 12.55 2.37
N LYS A 102 -1.16 12.24 2.41
CA LYS A 102 -0.15 13.13 3.01
C LYS A 102 -0.17 14.50 2.33
N ASP A 103 -0.62 14.55 1.08
CA ASP A 103 -0.93 15.78 0.35
C ASP A 103 -2.02 16.60 1.03
N TYR A 104 -3.08 15.96 1.52
CA TYR A 104 -4.13 16.63 2.32
C TYR A 104 -3.57 17.14 3.66
N LEU A 105 -2.69 16.38 4.32
CA LEU A 105 -2.02 16.83 5.54
C LEU A 105 -1.04 17.98 5.28
N ARG A 106 -0.34 18.00 4.13
CA ARG A 106 0.49 19.14 3.70
C ARG A 106 -0.35 20.37 3.38
N GLU A 107 -1.51 20.19 2.76
CA GLU A 107 -2.43 21.30 2.46
C GLU A 107 -3.02 21.90 3.73
N ILE A 108 -3.37 21.11 4.75
CA ILE A 108 -3.94 21.67 6.00
C ILE A 108 -2.91 22.09 7.04
N ASN A 109 -1.64 21.68 6.90
CA ASN A 109 -0.54 22.17 7.74
C ASN A 109 -0.09 23.56 7.27
N TYR A 110 -1.06 24.48 7.15
CA TYR A 110 -0.76 25.89 7.09
C TYR A 110 -0.11 26.28 8.42
N ASP A 111 1.13 26.75 8.33
CA ASP A 111 1.93 27.21 9.45
C ASP A 111 1.16 28.31 10.20
N SER A 112 0.50 27.93 11.29
CA SER A 112 -0.37 28.82 12.10
C SER A 112 0.35 30.11 12.54
N ASN A 113 1.69 30.07 12.59
CA ASN A 113 2.55 31.21 12.86
C ASN A 113 2.55 32.27 11.74
N ILE A 114 2.46 31.86 10.46
CA ILE A 114 2.41 32.78 9.32
C ILE A 114 1.05 33.49 9.28
N LEU A 115 -0.03 32.78 9.56
CA LEU A 115 -1.36 33.39 9.68
C LEU A 115 -1.42 34.39 10.84
N ALA A 116 -0.84 34.05 11.99
CA ALA A 116 -0.76 34.94 13.14
C ALA A 116 0.06 36.20 12.84
N GLN A 117 1.17 36.09 12.09
CA GLN A 117 1.96 37.24 11.64
C GLN A 117 1.22 38.11 10.62
N TYR A 118 0.39 37.54 9.74
CA TYR A 118 -0.41 38.30 8.79
C TYR A 118 -1.53 39.08 9.49
N ILE A 119 -2.15 38.49 10.51
CA ILE A 119 -3.20 39.14 11.31
C ILE A 119 -2.61 40.25 12.21
N MET A 120 -1.38 40.07 12.73
CA MET A 120 -0.70 41.08 13.54
C MET A 120 -0.15 42.28 12.76
N ASN A 121 0.05 42.17 11.44
CA ASN A 121 0.51 43.29 10.60
C ASN A 121 -0.64 44.10 9.95
N ILE A 122 -1.90 43.80 10.31
CA ILE A 122 -3.10 44.51 9.83
C ILE A 122 -3.68 45.48 10.90
N TYR A 123 -2.98 45.68 12.03
CA TYR A 123 -3.30 46.72 13.02
C TYR A 123 -2.16 47.71 13.23
#